data_AF-A0A117LJZ6-F1
#
_entry.id   AF-A0A117LJZ6-F1
#
_cell.length_a   1.000
_cell.length_b   1.000
_cell.length_c   1.000
_cell.angle_alpha   90.00
_cell.angle_beta   90.00
_cell.angle_gamma   90.00
#
_symmetry.space_group_name_H-M   'P 1'
#
loop_
_entity.id
_entity.type
_entity.pdbx_description
1 polymer ?
#
loop_
_entity_poly.entity_id
_entity_poly.type
_entity_poly.pdbx_seq_one_letter_code
_entity_poly.pdbx_strand_id
1 'polypeptide(L)'
;MAHPDGVNALINQVEIDGHFTSPPYIFKELEQDNIHQVVNARDAFGGDFTFLVTAATGQLKKRNPELFNAVYKALEEAIIMLNENPEKTAEYVAPVLNLDRETYMKYITWEGVRFSTNPHGLLTFLDFMNEAGYVDRNTENVKDLLWETLDPAWAD
;
A
#
# COMPACT_ATOMS: atom_id res chain seq x y z
N MET A 1 -6.85 10.34 -14.26
CA MET A 1 -6.42 9.38 -15.31
C MET A 1 -6.13 8.05 -14.66
N ALA A 2 -6.28 6.93 -15.36
CA ALA A 2 -5.78 5.66 -14.83
C ALA A 2 -4.23 5.72 -14.78
N HIS A 3 -3.60 5.06 -13.82
CA HIS A 3 -2.13 5.10 -13.72
C HIS A 3 -1.39 4.70 -15.02
N PRO A 4 -1.84 3.70 -15.81
CA PRO A 4 -1.23 3.40 -17.11
C PRO A 4 -1.27 4.59 -18.09
N ASP A 5 -2.36 5.35 -18.11
CA ASP A 5 -2.51 6.52 -18.98
C ASP A 5 -1.61 7.66 -18.50
N GLY A 6 -1.51 7.87 -17.18
CA GLY A 6 -0.63 8.87 -16.58
C GLY A 6 0.85 8.62 -16.89
N VAL A 7 1.32 7.36 -16.78
CA VAL A 7 2.69 7.00 -17.17
C VAL A 7 2.94 7.31 -18.64
N ASN A 8 2.03 6.91 -19.53
CA ASN A 8 2.19 7.17 -20.96
C ASN A 8 2.19 8.67 -21.27
N ALA A 9 1.32 9.45 -20.62
CA ALA A 9 1.25 10.89 -20.80
C ALA A 9 2.55 11.57 -20.35
N LEU A 10 3.09 11.21 -19.18
CA LEU A 10 4.33 11.79 -18.66
C LEU A 10 5.54 11.41 -19.51
N ILE A 11 5.71 10.12 -19.83
CA ILE A 11 6.86 9.62 -20.62
C ILE A 11 6.87 10.26 -22.02
N ASN A 12 5.71 10.40 -22.66
CA ASN A 12 5.62 11.02 -23.99
C ASN A 12 5.54 12.55 -23.95
N GLN A 13 5.58 13.16 -22.76
CA GLN A 13 5.47 14.61 -22.56
C GLN A 13 4.20 15.21 -23.18
N VAL A 14 3.08 14.51 -22.99
CA VAL A 14 1.76 14.90 -23.50
C VAL A 14 0.87 15.30 -22.34
N GLU A 15 0.29 16.50 -22.41
CA GLU A 15 -0.76 17.02 -21.52
C GLU A 15 -0.40 17.25 -20.04
N ILE A 16 0.62 16.58 -19.48
CA ILE A 16 1.00 16.70 -18.07
C ILE A 16 2.50 16.94 -17.89
N ASP A 17 2.82 17.74 -16.86
CA ASP A 17 4.20 18.00 -16.43
C ASP A 17 4.62 17.13 -15.22
N GLY A 18 3.67 16.42 -14.60
CA GLY A 18 3.92 15.57 -13.44
C GLY A 18 2.79 14.60 -13.12
N HIS A 19 3.11 13.54 -12.39
CA HIS A 19 2.17 12.46 -12.04
C HIS A 19 2.44 11.99 -10.61
N PHE A 20 1.44 12.09 -9.73
CA PHE A 20 1.44 11.37 -8.45
C PHE A 20 1.01 9.93 -8.71
N THR A 21 1.92 8.98 -8.51
CA THR A 21 1.69 7.58 -8.83
C THR A 21 2.32 6.62 -7.83
N SER A 22 2.05 5.33 -7.97
CA SER A 22 2.53 4.27 -7.11
C SER A 22 3.43 3.29 -7.87
N PRO A 23 4.17 2.41 -7.17
CA PRO A 23 4.70 1.21 -7.77
C PRO A 23 3.62 0.40 -8.55
N PRO A 24 3.96 -0.23 -9.68
CA PRO A 24 5.26 -0.16 -10.38
C PRO A 24 5.36 1.02 -11.37
N TYR A 25 4.35 1.89 -11.45
CA TYR A 25 4.27 2.96 -12.45
C TYR A 25 5.38 3.99 -12.29
N ILE A 26 5.65 4.42 -11.05
CA ILE A 26 6.78 5.33 -10.76
C ILE A 26 8.12 4.72 -11.19
N PHE A 27 8.26 3.40 -11.16
CA PHE A 27 9.50 2.73 -11.59
C PHE A 27 9.71 2.88 -13.09
N LYS A 28 8.63 2.74 -13.88
CA LYS A 28 8.68 2.92 -15.34
C LYS A 28 8.99 4.35 -15.74
N GLU A 29 8.47 5.31 -14.98
CA GLU A 29 8.74 6.73 -15.19
C GLU A 29 10.21 7.06 -14.88
N LEU A 30 10.74 6.57 -13.76
CA LEU A 30 12.13 6.80 -13.34
C LEU A 30 13.18 6.02 -14.15
N GLU A 31 12.77 5.11 -15.04
CA GLU A 31 13.65 4.50 -16.05
C GLU A 31 13.98 5.48 -17.20
N GLN A 32 13.28 6.60 -17.31
CA GLN A 32 13.56 7.62 -18.32
C GLN A 32 14.54 8.68 -17.78
N ASP A 33 15.63 8.94 -18.51
CA ASP A 33 16.67 9.88 -18.11
C ASP A 33 16.17 11.34 -17.92
N ASN A 34 15.06 11.69 -18.56
CA ASN A 34 14.45 13.03 -18.50
C ASN A 34 13.40 13.18 -17.39
N ILE A 35 13.12 12.13 -16.61
CA ILE A 35 12.14 12.15 -15.51
C ILE A 35 12.87 11.96 -14.18
N HIS A 36 12.47 12.73 -13.18
CA HIS A 36 13.00 12.62 -11.82
C HIS A 36 11.89 12.81 -10.80
N GLN A 37 12.10 12.28 -9.60
CA GLN A 37 11.18 12.45 -8.50
C GLN A 37 11.31 13.84 -7.88
N VAL A 38 10.21 14.60 -7.86
CA VAL A 38 10.17 15.95 -7.25
C VAL A 38 9.91 15.87 -5.73
N VAL A 39 9.00 14.99 -5.32
CA VAL A 39 8.64 14.75 -3.92
C VAL A 39 8.31 13.26 -3.72
N ASN A 40 8.67 12.70 -2.57
CA ASN A 40 8.25 11.34 -2.20
C ASN A 40 6.96 11.37 -1.38
N ALA A 41 6.22 10.26 -1.40
CA ALA A 41 4.91 10.19 -0.77
C ALA A 41 4.98 10.37 0.75
N ARG A 42 6.07 9.93 1.40
CA ARG A 42 6.28 10.09 2.84
C ARG A 42 6.39 11.56 3.21
N ASP A 43 7.19 12.32 2.47
CA ASP A 43 7.37 13.77 2.68
C ASP A 43 6.10 14.54 2.33
N ALA A 44 5.41 14.15 1.26
CA ALA A 44 4.12 14.75 0.88
C ALA A 44 3.03 14.50 1.95
N PHE A 45 3.03 13.32 2.58
CA PHE A 45 2.11 12.99 3.67
C PHE A 45 2.53 13.61 5.01
N GLY A 46 3.84 13.83 5.22
CA GLY A 46 4.41 14.33 6.47
C GLY A 46 4.82 13.23 7.46
N GLY A 47 4.92 11.97 7.02
CA GLY A 47 5.22 10.83 7.90
C GLY A 47 5.07 9.48 7.22
N ASP A 48 5.30 8.40 7.97
CA ASP A 48 5.00 7.04 7.49
C ASP A 48 3.47 6.87 7.40
N PHE A 49 3.01 6.18 6.35
CA PHE A 49 1.59 6.00 6.09
C PHE A 49 1.31 4.65 5.44
N THR A 50 0.08 4.19 5.54
CA THR A 50 -0.38 2.97 4.87
C THR A 50 -1.03 3.27 3.53
N PHE A 51 -0.41 2.77 2.46
CA PHE A 51 -0.95 2.91 1.11
C PHE A 51 -2.07 1.91 0.80
N LEU A 52 -1.96 0.67 1.30
CA LEU A 52 -2.95 -0.41 1.08
C LEU A 52 -3.28 -1.12 2.39
N VAL A 53 -4.55 -1.44 2.58
CA VAL A 53 -5.05 -2.24 3.71
C VAL A 53 -5.77 -3.49 3.21
N THR A 54 -5.70 -4.56 3.98
CA THR A 54 -6.63 -5.68 3.84
C THR A 54 -7.82 -5.44 4.76
N ALA A 55 -9.02 -5.42 4.19
CA ALA A 55 -10.26 -5.22 4.94
C ALA A 55 -11.12 -6.48 4.93
N ALA A 56 -11.89 -6.66 6.01
CA ALA A 56 -12.90 -7.70 6.13
C ALA A 56 -14.21 -7.08 6.60
N THR A 57 -15.34 -7.71 6.28
CA THR A 57 -16.64 -7.25 6.80
C THR A 57 -16.83 -7.72 8.24
N GLY A 58 -17.51 -6.94 9.06
CA GLY A 58 -17.88 -7.39 10.41
C GLY A 58 -18.81 -8.61 10.42
N GLN A 59 -19.52 -8.87 9.33
CA GLN A 59 -20.35 -10.08 9.19
C GLN A 59 -19.52 -11.36 9.10
N LEU A 60 -18.36 -11.33 8.43
CA LEU A 60 -17.45 -12.48 8.37
C LEU A 60 -17.02 -12.88 9.78
N LYS A 61 -16.52 -11.92 10.57
CA LYS A 61 -16.06 -12.15 11.94
C LYS A 61 -17.18 -12.65 12.86
N LYS A 62 -18.38 -12.06 12.75
CA LYS A 62 -19.54 -12.46 13.55
C LYS A 62 -20.03 -13.88 13.24
N ARG A 63 -20.04 -14.27 11.97
CA ARG A 63 -20.56 -15.58 11.53
C ARG A 63 -19.54 -16.70 11.69
N ASN A 64 -18.27 -16.40 11.44
CA ASN A 64 -17.20 -17.39 11.52
C ASN A 64 -15.91 -16.76 12.04
N PRO A 65 -15.79 -16.57 13.37
CA PRO A 65 -14.61 -15.96 13.97
C PRO A 65 -13.35 -16.82 13.79
N GLU A 66 -13.49 -18.15 13.70
CA GLU A 66 -12.37 -19.06 13.45
C GLU A 66 -11.79 -18.84 12.05
N LEU A 67 -12.63 -18.73 11.03
CA LEU A 67 -12.19 -18.42 9.67
C LEU A 67 -11.55 -17.04 9.58
N PHE A 68 -12.13 -16.03 10.23
CA PHE A 68 -11.53 -14.70 10.29
C PHE A 68 -10.10 -14.76 10.85
N ASN A 69 -9.90 -15.43 11.98
CA ASN A 69 -8.60 -15.56 12.61
C ASN A 69 -7.63 -16.40 11.77
N ALA A 70 -8.10 -17.44 11.10
CA ALA A 70 -7.28 -18.26 10.20
C ALA A 70 -6.75 -17.44 9.02
N VAL A 71 -7.60 -16.60 8.41
CA VAL A 71 -7.18 -15.71 7.31
C VAL A 71 -6.19 -14.65 7.80
N TYR A 72 -6.43 -14.06 8.98
CA TYR A 72 -5.50 -13.09 9.56
C TYR A 72 -4.12 -13.69 9.82
N LYS A 73 -4.04 -14.89 10.42
CA LYS A 73 -2.77 -15.59 10.64
C LYS A 73 -2.04 -15.92 9.34
N ALA A 74 -2.77 -16.35 8.31
CA ALA A 74 -2.18 -16.61 7.00
C ALA A 74 -1.61 -15.33 6.36
N LEU A 75 -2.25 -14.17 6.58
CA LEU A 75 -1.72 -12.87 6.16
C LEU A 75 -0.44 -12.51 6.93
N GLU A 76 -0.40 -12.72 8.25
CA GLU A 76 0.81 -12.54 9.07
C GLU A 76 1.96 -13.41 8.56
N GLU A 77 1.72 -14.70 8.35
CA GLU A 77 2.72 -15.63 7.80
C GLU A 77 3.22 -15.21 6.41
N ALA A 78 2.33 -14.71 5.55
CA ALA A 78 2.71 -14.21 4.22
C ALA A 78 3.58 -12.95 4.30
N ILE A 79 3.26 -12.01 5.19
CA ILE A 79 4.07 -10.80 5.41
C ILE A 79 5.45 -11.16 5.97
N ILE A 80 5.51 -12.10 6.92
CA ILE A 80 6.78 -12.63 7.46
C ILE A 80 7.60 -13.26 6.33
N MET A 81 7.01 -14.12 5.51
CA MET A 81 7.71 -14.74 4.37
C MET A 81 8.24 -13.71 3.38
N LEU A 82 7.44 -12.68 3.08
CA LEU A 82 7.85 -11.60 2.18
C LEU A 82 9.08 -10.86 2.71
N ASN A 83 9.08 -10.52 4.00
CA ASN A 83 10.16 -9.76 4.63
C ASN A 83 11.42 -10.60 4.88
N GLU A 84 11.27 -11.86 5.29
CA GLU A 84 12.39 -12.74 5.68
C GLU A 84 12.94 -13.58 4.53
N ASN A 85 12.13 -13.85 3.51
CA ASN A 85 12.51 -14.68 2.36
C ASN A 85 11.88 -14.15 1.05
N PRO A 86 12.29 -12.94 0.62
CA PRO A 86 11.75 -12.32 -0.58
C PRO A 86 11.99 -13.16 -1.84
N GLU A 87 13.12 -13.88 -1.93
CA GLU A 87 13.41 -14.76 -3.07
C GLU A 87 12.40 -15.89 -3.17
N LYS A 88 12.07 -16.56 -2.06
CA LYS A 88 11.05 -17.60 -2.04
C LYS A 88 9.67 -17.03 -2.35
N THR A 89 9.37 -15.83 -1.86
CA THR A 89 8.13 -15.13 -2.20
C THR A 89 8.04 -14.87 -3.70
N ALA A 90 9.13 -14.45 -4.34
CA ALA A 90 9.19 -14.23 -5.78
C ALA A 90 8.95 -15.50 -6.60
N GLU A 91 9.44 -16.66 -6.14
CA GLU A 91 9.16 -17.96 -6.78
C GLU A 91 7.67 -18.28 -6.85
N TYR A 92 6.90 -17.91 -5.82
CA TYR A 92 5.47 -18.19 -5.76
C TYR A 92 4.63 -17.12 -6.45
N VAL A 93 4.94 -15.84 -6.26
CA VAL A 93 4.04 -14.74 -6.64
C VAL A 93 4.32 -14.21 -8.05
N ALA A 94 5.57 -14.15 -8.49
CA ALA A 94 5.90 -13.59 -9.81
C ALA A 94 5.13 -14.27 -10.96
N PRO A 95 5.01 -15.63 -11.02
CA PRO A 95 4.23 -16.30 -12.06
C PRO A 95 2.73 -15.95 -12.03
N VAL A 96 2.15 -15.76 -10.85
CA VAL A 96 0.73 -15.38 -10.68
C VAL A 96 0.46 -13.99 -11.26
N LEU A 97 1.44 -13.10 -11.18
CA LEU A 97 1.38 -11.74 -11.71
C LEU A 97 1.87 -11.63 -13.16
N ASN A 98 2.25 -12.74 -13.81
CA ASN A 98 2.91 -12.76 -15.11
C ASN A 98 4.18 -11.87 -15.17
N LEU A 99 4.94 -11.86 -14.07
CA LEU A 99 6.24 -11.19 -13.97
C LEU A 99 7.35 -12.22 -13.90
N ASP A 100 8.55 -11.84 -14.33
CA ASP A 100 9.75 -12.59 -13.97
C ASP A 100 10.14 -12.32 -12.51
N ARG A 101 10.95 -13.22 -11.95
CA ARG A 101 11.34 -13.16 -10.53
C ARG A 101 12.16 -11.92 -10.20
N GLU A 102 13.01 -11.46 -11.12
CA GLU A 102 13.89 -10.30 -10.89
C GLU A 102 13.06 -9.02 -10.82
N THR A 103 12.12 -8.84 -11.74
CA THR A 103 11.18 -7.72 -11.73
C THR A 103 10.35 -7.69 -10.44
N TYR A 104 9.79 -8.83 -10.03
CA TYR A 104 9.03 -8.89 -8.78
C TYR A 104 9.89 -8.59 -7.56
N MET A 105 11.11 -9.15 -7.49
CA MET A 105 12.08 -8.85 -6.43
C MET A 105 12.35 -7.35 -6.34
N LYS A 106 12.65 -6.70 -7.47
CA LYS A 106 12.87 -5.24 -7.56
C LYS A 106 11.67 -4.46 -6.98
N TYR A 107 10.45 -4.94 -7.20
CA TYR A 107 9.25 -4.25 -6.71
C TYR A 107 9.06 -4.38 -5.20
N ILE A 108 9.27 -5.56 -4.64
CA ILE A 108 9.03 -5.80 -3.20
C ILE A 108 10.17 -5.29 -2.32
N THR A 109 11.38 -5.11 -2.86
CA THR A 109 12.54 -4.57 -2.14
C THR A 109 12.84 -3.12 -2.48
N TRP A 110 11.98 -2.46 -3.27
CA TRP A 110 12.19 -1.07 -3.64
C TRP A 110 12.27 -0.17 -2.41
N GLU A 111 13.12 0.86 -2.46
CA GLU A 111 13.32 1.78 -1.35
C GLU A 111 12.01 2.44 -0.89
N GLY A 112 11.67 2.27 0.38
CA GLY A 112 10.44 2.80 0.97
C GLY A 112 9.23 1.87 0.87
N VAL A 113 9.31 0.76 0.12
CA VAL A 113 8.29 -0.30 0.17
C VAL A 113 8.44 -1.09 1.47
N ARG A 114 7.34 -1.24 2.22
CA ARG A 114 7.29 -1.95 3.49
C ARG A 114 6.00 -2.75 3.57
N PHE A 115 6.09 -3.97 4.10
CA PHE A 115 4.95 -4.84 4.34
C PHE A 115 4.84 -5.10 5.85
N SER A 116 3.66 -4.81 6.40
CA SER A 116 3.40 -4.87 7.83
C SER A 116 1.92 -5.15 8.08
N THR A 117 1.60 -5.81 9.19
CA THR A 117 0.23 -5.91 9.69
C THR A 117 -0.22 -4.66 10.44
N ASN A 118 0.73 -3.83 10.87
CA ASN A 118 0.47 -2.58 11.56
C ASN A 118 0.34 -1.46 10.54
N PRO A 119 -0.83 -0.79 10.46
CA PRO A 119 -1.00 0.37 9.61
C PRO A 119 -0.32 1.61 10.23
N HIS A 120 -0.32 2.73 9.51
CA HIS A 120 0.23 4.03 9.89
C HIS A 120 -0.60 5.17 9.26
N GLY A 121 -0.79 6.27 9.99
CA GLY A 121 -1.39 7.51 9.51
C GLY A 121 -2.89 7.43 9.22
N LEU A 122 -3.62 6.54 9.89
CA LEU A 122 -5.05 6.33 9.65
C LEU A 122 -5.89 7.54 10.03
N LEU A 123 -5.60 8.19 11.16
CA LEU A 123 -6.32 9.39 11.60
C LEU A 123 -5.97 10.58 10.71
N THR A 124 -4.72 10.72 10.28
CA THR A 124 -4.32 11.77 9.31
C THR A 124 -5.08 11.63 7.98
N PHE A 125 -5.25 10.40 7.47
CA PHE A 125 -6.11 10.17 6.31
C PHE A 125 -7.57 10.50 6.59
N LEU A 126 -8.09 10.13 7.76
CA LEU A 126 -9.46 10.43 8.13
C LEU A 126 -9.71 11.93 8.17
N ASP A 127 -8.80 12.70 8.75
CA ASP A 127 -8.88 14.16 8.83
C ASP A 127 -8.89 14.78 7.43
N PHE A 128 -7.95 14.38 6.57
CA PHE A 128 -7.92 14.82 5.17
C PHE A 128 -9.22 14.47 4.43
N MET A 129 -9.74 13.25 4.61
CA MET A 129 -10.96 12.81 3.94
C MET A 129 -12.20 13.57 4.42
N ASN A 130 -12.26 13.99 5.69
CA ASN A 130 -13.33 14.86 6.19
C ASN A 130 -13.18 16.28 5.64
N GLU A 131 -11.98 16.86 5.65
CA GLU A 131 -11.72 18.20 5.09
C GLU A 131 -12.07 18.27 3.60
N ALA A 132 -11.72 17.24 2.84
CA ALA A 132 -12.05 17.12 1.41
C ALA A 132 -13.52 16.72 1.13
N GLY A 133 -14.30 16.39 2.17
CA GLY A 133 -15.72 16.00 2.03
C GLY A 133 -15.96 14.60 1.45
N TYR A 134 -14.98 13.70 1.52
CA TYR A 134 -15.14 12.30 1.09
C TYR A 134 -15.89 11.43 2.09
N VAL A 135 -15.80 11.77 3.38
CA VAL A 135 -16.50 11.07 4.47
C VAL A 135 -17.07 12.09 5.47
N ASP A 136 -18.02 11.63 6.28
CA ASP A 136 -18.63 12.38 7.38
C ASP A 136 -18.51 11.57 8.70
N ARG A 137 -17.37 10.90 8.87
CA ARG A 137 -17.08 10.08 10.05
C ARG A 137 -15.89 10.69 10.76
N ASN A 138 -16.05 10.94 12.05
CA ASN A 138 -14.98 11.46 12.91
C ASN A 138 -14.71 10.50 14.07
N THR A 139 -13.45 10.31 14.40
CA THR A 139 -12.99 9.65 15.63
C THR A 139 -11.57 10.13 15.92
N GLU A 140 -11.24 10.29 17.20
CA GLU A 140 -9.86 10.55 17.66
C GLU A 140 -9.19 9.25 18.14
N ASN A 141 -9.90 8.11 18.09
CA ASN A 141 -9.43 6.83 18.55
C ASN A 141 -9.24 5.88 17.38
N VAL A 142 -7.97 5.66 16.99
CA VAL A 142 -7.61 4.78 15.86
C VAL A 142 -8.19 3.36 15.98
N LYS A 143 -8.44 2.87 17.20
CA LYS A 143 -9.08 1.56 17.42
C LYS A 143 -10.46 1.43 16.78
N ASP A 144 -11.15 2.55 16.55
CA ASP A 144 -12.46 2.54 15.87
C ASP A 144 -12.36 2.22 14.37
N LEU A 145 -11.14 2.24 13.82
CA LEU A 145 -10.80 1.93 12.43
C LEU A 145 -10.15 0.55 12.27
N LEU A 146 -9.81 -0.12 13.38
CA LEU A 146 -9.06 -1.37 13.41
C LEU A 146 -9.88 -2.52 13.96
N TRP A 147 -9.45 -3.75 13.66
CA TRP A 147 -9.88 -4.92 14.41
C TRP A 147 -9.15 -4.99 15.74
N GLU A 148 -9.80 -5.50 16.78
CA GLU A 148 -9.19 -5.66 18.11
C GLU A 148 -7.99 -6.64 18.15
N THR A 149 -7.77 -7.37 17.05
CA THR A 149 -6.62 -8.24 16.83
C THR A 149 -5.32 -7.46 16.56
N LEU A 150 -5.42 -6.20 16.12
CA LEU A 150 -4.28 -5.37 15.75
C LEU A 150 -3.79 -4.54 16.96
N ASP A 151 -2.47 -4.35 17.04
CA ASP A 151 -1.86 -3.42 18.00
C ASP A 151 -1.98 -1.98 17.46
N PRO A 152 -2.77 -1.10 18.11
CA PRO A 152 -2.98 0.27 17.66
C PRO A 152 -1.76 1.16 17.88
N ALA A 153 -0.74 0.75 18.65
CA ALA A 153 0.39 1.59 19.03
C ALA A 153 1.22 2.13 17.85
N TRP A 154 1.01 1.58 16.66
CA TRP A 154 1.73 1.90 15.43
C TRP A 154 0.87 2.64 14.42
N ALA A 155 -0.46 2.66 14.63
CA ALA A 155 -1.44 3.06 13.63
C ALA A 155 -1.48 4.57 13.36
N ASP A 156 -0.97 5.38 14.28
CA ASP A 156 -0.76 6.83 14.18
C ASP A 156 0.43 7.28 15.03
#